data_AF-A0A5D0I795-F1
#
_entry.id   AF-A0A5D0I795-F1
#
_cell.length_a   1.000
_cell.length_b   1.000
_cell.length_c   1.000
_cell.angle_alpha   90.00
_cell.angle_beta   90.00
_cell.angle_gamma   90.00
#
_symmetry.space_group_name_H-M   'P 1'
#
loop_
_entity.id
_entity.type
_entity.pdbx_description
1 polymer ?
#
loop_
_entity_poly.entity_id
_entity_poly.type
_entity_poly.pdbx_seq_one_letter_code
_entity_poly.pdbx_strand_id
1 'polypeptide(L)' 'KEAIKFNSISFDEVLSKGLKVMDTTAFTLSQENQLPIIVFDMNKKGNLLKVVSGEAIGTVVNV' A
#
# COMPACT_ATOMS: atom_id res chain seq x y z
N LYS A 1 -21.58 -5.62 -1.58
CA LYS A 1 -20.19 -5.70 -2.09
C LYS A 1 -19.28 -5.71 -0.88
N GLU A 2 -18.66 -6.84 -0.57
CA GLU A 2 -17.69 -6.95 0.52
C GLU A 2 -16.34 -6.43 0.03
N ALA A 3 -15.75 -5.49 0.76
CA ALA A 3 -14.41 -5.00 0.50
C ALA A 3 -13.44 -5.83 1.33
N ILE A 4 -12.58 -6.61 0.68
CA ILE A 4 -11.56 -7.41 1.35
C ILE A 4 -10.28 -6.56 1.39
N LYS A 5 -9.68 -6.43 2.57
CA LYS A 5 -8.40 -5.75 2.72
C LYS A 5 -7.28 -6.65 2.22
N PHE A 6 -6.42 -6.15 1.34
CA PHE A 6 -5.21 -6.85 0.90
C PHE A 6 -4.10 -6.65 1.94
N ASN A 7 -3.35 -7.69 2.27
CA ASN A 7 -2.21 -7.58 3.18
C ASN A 7 -0.95 -7.14 2.42
N SER A 8 -0.77 -7.71 1.23
CA SER A 8 0.26 -7.35 0.27
C SER A 8 -0.35 -7.35 -1.12
N ILE A 9 0.06 -6.40 -1.95
CA ILE A 9 -0.38 -6.30 -3.33
C ILE A 9 0.79 -5.84 -4.19
N SER A 10 0.91 -6.36 -5.41
CA SER A 10 1.94 -5.93 -6.33
C SER A 10 1.53 -4.66 -7.06
N PHE A 11 2.49 -3.88 -7.57
CA PHE A 11 2.16 -2.70 -8.39
C PHE A 11 1.25 -3.06 -9.58
N ASP A 12 1.55 -4.16 -10.26
CA ASP A 12 0.73 -4.71 -11.36
C ASP A 12 -0.71 -5.04 -10.93
N GLU A 13 -0.91 -5.60 -9.73
CA GLU A 13 -2.25 -5.92 -9.24
C GLU A 13 -3.06 -4.66 -8.91
N VAL A 14 -2.43 -3.63 -8.35
CA VAL A 14 -3.08 -2.34 -8.09
C VAL A 14 -3.52 -1.70 -9.41
N LEU A 15 -2.64 -1.73 -10.43
CA LEU A 15 -2.92 -1.19 -11.76
C LEU A 15 -4.04 -1.99 -12.46
N SER A 16 -3.93 -3.31 -12.46
CA SER A 16 -4.88 -4.23 -13.09
C SER A 16 -6.26 -4.18 -12.43
N LYS A 17 -6.33 -4.05 -11.09
CA LYS A 17 -7.58 -3.87 -10.34
C LYS A 17 -8.10 -2.43 -10.36
N GLY A 18 -7.36 -1.48 -10.92
CA GLY A 18 -7.72 -0.06 -10.94
C GLY A 18 -7.89 0.53 -9.53
N LEU A 19 -7.12 0.02 -8.56
CA LEU A 19 -7.17 0.48 -7.18
C LEU A 19 -6.53 1.87 -7.12
N LYS A 20 -7.37 2.91 -6.96
CA LYS A 20 -6.94 4.31 -6.86
C LYS A 20 -6.35 4.63 -5.49
N VAL A 21 -5.23 4.00 -5.17
CA VAL A 21 -4.50 4.19 -3.90
C VAL A 21 -3.74 5.52 -3.91
N MET A 22 -3.20 5.91 -5.06
CA MET A 22 -2.39 7.09 -5.27
C MET A 22 -2.65 7.64 -6.69
N ASP A 23 -2.28 8.90 -6.94
CA ASP A 23 -2.24 9.45 -8.30
C ASP A 23 -1.36 8.57 -9.21
N THR A 24 -1.82 8.31 -10.42
CA THR A 24 -1.12 7.43 -11.39
C THR A 24 0.32 7.88 -11.63
N THR A 25 0.59 9.19 -11.60
CA THR A 25 1.93 9.75 -11.81
C THR A 25 2.89 9.38 -10.68
N ALA A 26 2.43 9.55 -9.44
CA ALA A 26 3.22 9.23 -8.25
C ALA A 26 3.37 7.71 -8.07
N PHE A 27 2.37 6.94 -8.52
CA PHE A 27 2.44 5.49 -8.56
C PHE A 27 3.52 5.00 -9.54
N THR A 28 3.52 5.46 -10.79
CA THR A 28 4.57 5.13 -11.77
C THR A 28 5.96 5.56 -11.28
N LEU A 29 6.10 6.77 -10.72
CA LEU A 29 7.37 7.24 -10.19
C LEU A 29 7.90 6.35 -9.05
N SER A 30 7.00 5.87 -8.17
CA SER A 30 7.38 4.97 -7.09
C SER A 30 7.80 3.60 -7.63
N GLN A 31 7.14 3.11 -8.69
CA GLN A 31 7.51 1.87 -9.35
C GLN A 31 8.90 1.95 -9.98
N GLU A 32 9.17 3.02 -10.74
CA GLU A 32 10.47 3.25 -11.39
C GLU A 32 11.61 3.37 -10.37
N ASN A 33 11.35 4.01 -9.23
CA ASN A 33 12.32 4.17 -8.14
C ASN A 33 12.36 2.97 -7.18
N GLN A 34 11.58 1.91 -7.43
CA GLN A 34 11.48 0.72 -6.57
C GLN A 34 11.15 1.07 -5.11
N LEU A 35 10.32 2.10 -4.91
CA LEU A 35 9.95 2.58 -3.58
C LEU A 35 8.76 1.76 -3.06
N PRO A 36 8.92 1.01 -1.96
CA PRO A 36 7.80 0.29 -1.35
C PRO A 36 6.82 1.29 -0.72
N ILE A 37 5.52 1.10 -0.97
CA ILE A 37 4.47 1.95 -0.43
C ILE A 37 3.70 1.16 0.62
N ILE A 38 3.57 1.72 1.83
CA ILE A 38 2.79 1.09 2.91
C ILE A 38 1.53 1.91 3.16
N VAL A 39 0.38 1.33 2.85
CA VAL A 39 -0.93 1.95 3.06
C VAL A 39 -1.51 1.44 4.36
N PHE A 40 -1.57 2.28 5.39
CA PHE A 40 -2.10 1.92 6.69
C PHE A 40 -3.05 2.99 7.23
N ASP A 41 -3.85 2.60 8.23
CA ASP A 41 -4.76 3.52 8.90
C ASP A 41 -4.01 4.28 10.00
N MET A 42 -3.90 5.60 9.84
CA MET A 42 -3.23 6.49 10.80
C MET A 42 -4.09 6.80 12.03
N ASN A 43 -5.41 6.65 11.94
CA ASN A 43 -6.32 6.97 13.04
C ASN A 43 -6.29 5.92 14.16
N LYS A 44 -5.77 4.73 13.88
CA LYS A 44 -5.65 3.66 14.87
C LYS A 44 -4.39 3.85 15.71
N LYS A 45 -4.59 4.08 17.00
CA LYS A 45 -3.51 4.30 17.97
C LYS A 45 -2.52 3.13 17.97
N GLY A 46 -1.24 3.42 17.77
CA GLY A 46 -0.16 2.43 17.72
C GLY A 46 0.16 1.85 16.33
N ASN A 47 -0.63 2.14 15.28
CA ASN A 47 -0.33 1.63 13.94
C ASN A 47 1.00 2.18 13.39
N LEU A 48 1.29 3.48 13.57
CA LEU A 48 2.56 4.04 13.09
C LEU A 48 3.78 3.30 13.67
N LEU A 49 3.77 3.05 14.99
CA LEU A 49 4.87 2.36 15.67
C LEU A 49 5.04 0.92 15.15
N LYS A 50 3.92 0.21 14.98
CA LYS A 50 3.88 -1.14 14.45
C LYS A 50 4.38 -1.20 13.00
N VAL A 51 4.04 -0.23 12.13
CA VAL A 51 4.52 -0.17 10.74
C VAL A 51 6.03 0.02 10.72
N VAL A 52 6.54 0.96 11.51
CA VAL A 52 7.99 1.23 11.63
C VAL A 52 8.72 0.03 12.24
N SER A 53 8.06 -0.75 13.10
CA SER A 53 8.60 -2.00 13.65
C SER A 53 8.58 -3.18 12.65
N GLY A 54 8.05 -2.98 11.45
CA GLY A 54 7.93 -4.03 10.43
C GLY A 54 6.75 -4.98 10.63
N GLU A 55 5.78 -4.65 11.49
CA GLU A 55 4.55 -5.44 11.57
C GLU A 55 3.73 -5.26 10.28
N ALA A 56 3.16 -6.37 9.79
CA ALA A 56 2.26 -6.41 8.65
C ALA A 56 0.90 -5.79 8.99
N ILE A 57 0.85 -4.47 9.14
CA ILE A 57 -0.38 -3.70 9.31
C ILE A 57 -0.58 -2.77 8.14
N GLY A 58 -1.79 -2.87 7.56
CA GLY A 58 -2.11 -2.16 6.34
C GLY A 58 -1.98 -3.07 5.13
N THR A 59 -1.67 -2.45 4.00
CA THR A 59 -1.43 -3.09 2.71
C THR A 59 -0.06 -2.65 2.26
N VAL A 60 0.84 -3.60 2.05
CA VAL A 60 2.17 -3.34 1.51
C VAL A 60 2.09 -3.45 -0.01
N VAL A 61 2.50 -2.39 -0.70
CA VAL A 61 2.63 -2.36 -2.15
C VAL A 61 4.10 -2.57 -2.51
N ASN A 62 4.39 -3.72 -3.11
CA ASN A 62 5.73 -4.09 -3.57
C ASN A 62 5.81 -4.02 -5.08
N VAL A 63 6.93 -3.47 -5.58
CA VAL A 63 7.27 -3.40 -7.02
C VAL A 63 7.50 -4.78 -7.62
#